data_AF-A0A9D1VCJ2-F1
#
_entry.id   AF-A0A9D1VCJ2-F1
#
_cell.length_a   1.000
_cell.length_b   1.000
_cell.length_c   1.000
_cell.angle_alpha   90.00
_cell.angle_beta   90.00
_cell.angle_gamma   90.00
#
_symmetry.space_group_name_H-M   'P 1'
#
loop_
_entity.id
_entity.type
_entity.pdbx_description
1 polymer ?
#
loop_
_entity_poly.entity_id
_entity_poly.type
_entity_poly.pdbx_seq_one_letter_code
_entity_poly.pdbx_strand_id
1 'polypeptide(L)'
;MQASFEEAINQLVERHPEYAAEAYYFMRNAIDYAAEQLNKSDQSPHLSAEELYLGACAYALDEYGPLARHLLASWNLRSSHDFGCIVYNLIEAGIFGRQNSDRQDEFEHLTPLCDILESPYSIMPIPPQTPEDEAEPAPPAPRKKAAKTRTRRRQTPPSDGTASADNSSDDSSDDSSPDTESPDNTSPAA
;
A
#
# COMPACT_ATOMS: atom_id res chain seq x y z
N MET A 1 6.66 36.77 8.82
CA MET A 1 6.00 36.23 7.62
C MET A 1 6.61 34.87 7.38
N GLN A 2 5.86 33.79 7.61
CA GLN A 2 6.28 32.49 7.10
C GLN A 2 6.13 32.60 5.57
N ALA A 3 7.21 32.39 4.82
CA ALA A 3 7.09 32.31 3.37
C ALA A 3 6.07 31.21 3.06
N SER A 4 5.07 31.53 2.25
CA SER A 4 4.12 30.53 1.79
C SER A 4 4.88 29.45 1.01
N PHE A 5 4.40 28.21 1.05
CA PHE A 5 5.00 27.10 0.30
C PHE A 5 5.17 27.43 -1.18
N GLU A 6 4.22 28.16 -1.76
CA GLU A 6 4.26 28.65 -3.15
C GLU A 6 5.39 29.66 -3.40
N GLU A 7 5.60 30.62 -2.49
CA GLU A 7 6.75 31.55 -2.57
C GLU A 7 8.09 30.82 -2.47
N ALA A 8 8.16 29.77 -1.64
CA ALA A 8 9.37 28.97 -1.50
C ALA A 8 9.66 28.15 -2.77
N ILE A 9 8.63 27.56 -3.41
CA ILE A 9 8.77 26.87 -4.70
C ILE A 9 9.23 27.85 -5.78
N ASN A 10 8.64 29.04 -5.88
CA ASN A 10 9.04 30.02 -6.89
C ASN A 10 10.53 30.38 -6.76
N GLN A 11 11.03 30.57 -5.54
CA GLN A 11 12.46 30.80 -5.31
C GLN A 11 13.33 29.57 -5.62
N LEU A 12 12.81 28.36 -5.41
CA LEU A 12 13.52 27.13 -5.74
C LEU A 12 13.62 26.93 -7.25
N VAL A 13 12.55 27.19 -8.00
CA VAL A 13 12.55 27.11 -9.47
C VAL A 13 13.49 28.15 -10.09
N GLU A 14 13.58 29.35 -9.50
CA GLU A 14 14.55 30.36 -9.92
C GLU A 14 16.02 29.92 -9.68
N ARG A 15 16.28 29.19 -8.58
CA ARG A 15 17.62 28.68 -8.24
C ARG A 15 17.99 27.40 -8.98
N HIS A 16 17.01 26.52 -9.19
CA HIS A 16 17.13 25.19 -9.77
C HIS A 16 16.15 25.04 -10.95
N PRO A 17 16.44 25.66 -12.11
CA PRO A 17 15.56 25.61 -13.27
C PRO A 17 15.53 24.23 -13.95
N GLU A 18 16.30 23.27 -13.45
CA GLU A 18 16.35 21.89 -13.93
C GLU A 18 15.12 21.07 -13.55
N TYR A 19 14.40 21.46 -12.48
CA TYR A 19 13.18 20.81 -12.01
C TYR A 19 11.98 21.72 -12.20
N ALA A 20 10.87 21.16 -12.65
CA ALA A 20 9.62 21.90 -12.79
C ALA A 20 9.00 22.21 -11.41
N ALA A 21 8.20 23.27 -11.32
CA ALA A 21 7.50 23.64 -10.08
C ALA A 21 6.65 22.48 -9.56
N GLU A 22 5.97 21.79 -10.48
CA GLU A 22 5.12 20.63 -10.26
C GLU A 22 5.86 19.47 -9.58
N ALA A 23 7.16 19.32 -9.81
CA ALA A 23 7.99 18.30 -9.17
C ALA A 23 8.03 18.49 -7.64
N TYR A 24 8.10 19.75 -7.19
CA TYR A 24 8.11 20.09 -5.77
C TYR A 24 6.74 19.87 -5.12
N TYR A 25 5.65 20.19 -5.82
CA TYR A 25 4.29 19.88 -5.36
C TYR A 25 4.07 18.38 -5.26
N PHE A 26 4.49 17.63 -6.28
CA PHE A 26 4.43 16.17 -6.28
C PHE A 26 5.19 15.58 -5.10
N MET A 27 6.42 16.03 -4.84
CA MET A 27 7.23 15.52 -3.74
C MET A 27 6.59 15.75 -2.37
N ARG A 28 5.96 16.90 -2.16
CA ARG A 28 5.22 17.16 -0.92
C ARG A 28 4.11 16.12 -0.72
N ASN A 29 3.26 15.93 -1.72
CA ASN A 29 2.16 14.97 -1.62
C ASN A 29 2.67 13.52 -1.48
N ALA A 30 3.76 13.19 -2.15
CA ALA A 30 4.40 11.89 -2.06
C ALA A 30 4.93 11.58 -0.65
N ILE A 31 5.53 12.58 0.02
CA ILE A 31 5.99 12.45 1.41
C ILE A 31 4.80 12.21 2.34
N ASP A 32 3.73 12.99 2.19
CA ASP A 32 2.51 12.85 2.99
C ASP A 32 1.91 11.45 2.79
N TYR A 33 1.80 10.98 1.55
CA TYR A 33 1.33 9.62 1.22
C TYR A 33 2.20 8.52 1.84
N ALA A 34 3.53 8.66 1.74
CA ALA A 34 4.47 7.69 2.30
C ALA A 34 4.38 7.63 3.84
N ALA A 35 4.14 8.77 4.48
CA ALA A 35 3.95 8.85 5.92
C ALA A 35 2.66 8.18 6.40
N GLU A 36 1.55 8.42 5.67
CA GLU A 36 0.26 7.79 5.93
C GLU A 36 0.35 6.26 5.80
N GLN A 37 0.99 5.77 4.73
CA GLN A 37 1.19 4.34 4.50
C GLN A 37 1.98 3.66 5.63
N LEU A 38 2.90 4.39 6.24
CA LEU A 38 3.74 3.86 7.32
C LEU A 38 3.13 4.09 8.72
N ASN A 39 1.90 4.62 8.80
CA ASN A 39 1.21 5.02 10.03
C ASN A 39 2.06 5.96 10.91
N LYS A 40 2.97 6.73 10.31
CA LYS A 40 3.78 7.73 10.99
C LYS A 40 2.98 9.04 10.98
N SER A 41 2.08 9.21 11.95
CA SER A 41 1.18 10.38 12.06
C SER A 41 1.83 11.61 12.73
N ASP A 42 3.15 11.61 12.89
CA ASP A 42 3.87 12.76 13.44
C ASP A 42 3.91 13.92 12.42
N GLN A 43 3.98 15.16 12.94
CA GLN A 43 4.02 16.40 12.14
C GLN A 43 5.26 16.52 11.21
N SER A 44 6.20 15.57 11.30
CA SER A 44 7.39 15.44 10.46
C SER A 44 7.84 13.98 10.43
N PRO A 45 7.16 13.11 9.67
CA PRO A 45 7.45 11.69 9.62
C PRO A 45 8.84 11.49 9.03
N HIS A 46 9.72 10.89 9.83
CA HIS A 46 11.08 10.56 9.40
C HIS A 46 11.05 9.35 8.48
N LEU A 47 11.30 9.58 7.20
CA LEU A 47 11.35 8.55 6.17
C LEU A 47 12.79 8.33 5.75
N SER A 48 13.21 7.07 5.62
CA SER A 48 14.49 6.78 4.97
C SER A 48 14.45 7.14 3.49
N ALA A 49 15.62 7.28 2.85
CA ALA A 49 15.70 7.52 1.40
C ALA A 49 14.92 6.47 0.59
N GLU A 50 15.01 5.20 0.99
CA GLU A 50 14.29 4.08 0.36
C GLU A 50 12.78 4.16 0.60
N GLU A 51 12.34 4.41 1.84
CA GLU A 51 10.91 4.56 2.18
C GLU A 51 10.28 5.73 1.41
N LEU A 52 10.98 6.85 1.36
CA LEU A 52 10.54 8.03 0.64
C LEU A 52 10.46 7.77 -0.86
N TYR A 53 11.51 7.16 -1.43
CA TYR A 53 11.57 6.88 -2.85
C TYR A 53 10.49 5.89 -3.29
N LEU A 54 10.33 4.78 -2.56
CA LEU A 54 9.30 3.79 -2.83
C LEU A 54 7.90 4.35 -2.61
N GLY A 55 7.70 5.15 -1.55
CA GLY A 55 6.45 5.83 -1.27
C GLY A 55 6.07 6.83 -2.37
N ALA A 56 7.04 7.59 -2.88
CA ALA A 56 6.84 8.49 -4.01
C ALA A 56 6.49 7.74 -5.31
N CYS A 57 7.16 6.61 -5.57
CA CYS A 57 6.81 5.77 -6.71
C CYS A 57 5.41 5.17 -6.58
N ALA A 58 5.03 4.72 -5.39
CA ALA A 58 3.70 4.21 -5.10
C ALA A 58 2.62 5.29 -5.29
N TYR A 59 2.85 6.50 -4.78
CA TYR A 59 1.97 7.64 -4.99
C TYR A 59 1.82 7.98 -6.48
N ALA A 60 2.92 7.97 -7.24
CA ALA A 60 2.87 8.22 -8.69
C ALA A 60 2.05 7.16 -9.44
N LEU A 61 2.16 5.89 -9.03
CA LEU A 61 1.40 4.79 -9.60
C LEU A 61 -0.09 4.86 -9.23
N ASP A 62 -0.42 5.31 -8.02
CA ASP A 62 -1.81 5.44 -7.57
C ASP A 62 -2.52 6.59 -8.31
N GLU A 63 -1.84 7.75 -8.43
CA GLU A 63 -2.42 8.95 -9.05
C GLU A 63 -2.41 8.90 -10.59
N TYR A 64 -1.31 8.43 -11.20
CA TYR A 64 -1.09 8.54 -12.65
C TYR A 64 -0.99 7.19 -13.37
N GLY A 65 -0.89 6.09 -12.62
CA GLY A 65 -0.80 4.73 -13.15
C GLY A 65 0.32 4.56 -14.18
N PRO A 66 0.04 3.99 -15.37
CA PRO A 66 1.07 3.70 -16.37
C PRO A 66 1.68 4.96 -17.00
N LEU A 67 1.06 6.13 -16.81
CA LEU A 67 1.57 7.41 -17.30
C LEU A 67 2.55 8.10 -16.33
N ALA A 68 2.68 7.57 -15.11
CA ALA A 68 3.56 8.11 -14.07
C ALA A 68 4.98 8.41 -14.59
N ARG A 69 5.57 7.45 -15.33
CA ARG A 69 6.92 7.60 -15.91
C ARG A 69 7.02 8.81 -16.83
N HIS A 70 6.02 9.03 -17.68
CA HIS A 70 6.05 10.13 -18.65
C HIS A 70 5.88 11.48 -17.96
N LEU A 71 5.02 11.55 -16.93
CA LEU A 71 4.80 12.76 -16.17
C LEU A 71 6.04 13.15 -15.35
N LEU A 72 6.63 12.21 -14.62
CA LEU A 72 7.87 12.42 -13.87
C LEU A 72 9.01 12.85 -14.80
N ALA A 73 9.15 12.21 -15.96
CA ALA A 73 10.16 12.59 -16.95
C ALA A 73 9.95 14.01 -17.51
N SER A 74 8.69 14.48 -17.62
CA SER A 74 8.38 15.86 -18.05
C SER A 74 8.80 16.91 -17.03
N TRP A 75 8.84 16.53 -15.75
CA TRP A 75 9.34 17.34 -14.64
C TRP A 75 10.84 17.15 -14.36
N ASN A 76 11.52 16.43 -15.26
CA ASN A 76 12.93 16.09 -15.20
C ASN A 76 13.32 15.13 -14.05
N LEU A 77 12.34 14.37 -13.52
CA LEU A 77 12.56 13.26 -12.59
C LEU A 77 12.76 11.95 -13.36
N ARG A 78 14.00 11.51 -13.52
CA ARG A 78 14.36 10.35 -14.35
C ARG A 78 15.00 9.20 -13.57
N SER A 79 15.58 9.51 -12.43
CA SER A 79 16.34 8.61 -11.60
C SER A 79 16.02 8.85 -10.12
N SER A 80 16.34 7.89 -9.26
CA SER A 80 16.23 8.05 -7.81
C SER A 80 17.04 9.23 -7.27
N HIS A 81 18.19 9.53 -7.90
CA HIS A 81 19.03 10.68 -7.55
C HIS A 81 18.26 12.02 -7.66
N ASP A 82 17.42 12.17 -8.69
CA ASP A 82 16.64 13.39 -8.91
C ASP A 82 15.63 13.64 -7.76
N PHE A 83 15.08 12.57 -7.18
CA PHE A 83 14.21 12.68 -6.00
C PHE A 83 15.01 13.20 -4.80
N GLY A 84 16.22 12.68 -4.60
CA GLY A 84 17.14 13.16 -3.55
C GLY A 84 17.49 14.65 -3.72
N CYS A 85 17.77 15.09 -4.95
CA CYS A 85 18.00 16.50 -5.27
C CYS A 85 16.81 17.39 -4.85
N ILE A 86 15.59 17.00 -5.22
CA ILE A 86 14.40 17.79 -4.90
C ILE A 86 14.17 17.87 -3.39
N VAL A 87 14.32 16.77 -2.67
CA VAL A 87 14.16 16.73 -1.21
C VAL A 87 15.20 17.64 -0.55
N TYR A 88 16.46 17.56 -0.99
CA TYR A 88 17.51 18.43 -0.48
C TYR A 88 17.22 19.91 -0.73
N ASN A 89 16.77 20.25 -1.93
CA ASN A 89 16.34 21.60 -2.30
C ASN A 89 15.22 22.11 -1.37
N LEU A 90 14.24 21.26 -1.05
CA LEU A 90 13.14 21.61 -0.13
C LEU A 90 13.61 21.79 1.33
N ILE A 91 14.61 21.02 1.76
CA ILE A 91 15.27 21.18 3.06
C ILE A 91 16.03 22.51 3.12
N GLU A 92 16.77 22.88 2.07
CA GLU A 92 17.49 24.15 2.01
C GLU A 92 16.55 25.36 2.02
N ALA A 93 15.35 25.23 1.44
CA ALA A 93 14.31 26.25 1.51
C ALA A 93 13.65 26.36 2.90
N GLY A 94 13.95 25.46 3.83
CA GLY A 94 13.36 25.43 5.17
C GLY A 94 11.90 24.95 5.20
N ILE A 95 11.45 24.29 4.13
CA ILE A 95 10.11 23.67 4.05
C ILE A 95 10.09 22.37 4.84
N PHE A 96 11.16 21.57 4.72
CA PHE A 96 11.35 20.33 5.47
C PHE A 96 12.51 20.46 6.46
N GLY A 97 12.39 19.77 7.60
CA GLY A 97 13.46 19.67 8.57
C GLY A 97 14.56 18.73 8.09
N ARG A 98 15.82 19.17 8.14
CA ARG A 98 16.99 18.36 7.78
C ARG A 98 17.17 17.19 8.75
N GLN A 99 17.41 15.99 8.25
CA GLN A 99 17.90 14.89 9.07
C GLN A 99 19.37 14.58 8.81
N ASN A 100 20.05 14.01 9.82
CA ASN A 100 21.45 13.61 9.72
C ASN A 100 21.65 12.34 8.87
N SER A 101 20.58 11.59 8.64
CA SER A 101 20.54 10.42 7.75
C SER A 101 20.29 10.78 6.28
N ASP A 102 19.84 12.00 5.99
CA ASP A 102 19.52 12.38 4.60
C ASP A 102 20.81 12.60 3.82
N ARG A 103 21.28 11.53 3.17
CA ARG A 103 22.39 11.56 2.22
C ARG A 103 21.84 11.35 0.82
N GLN A 104 22.14 12.28 -0.06
CA GLN A 104 21.78 12.18 -1.48
C GLN A 104 22.36 10.90 -2.11
N ASP A 105 23.54 10.46 -1.66
CA ASP A 105 24.21 9.24 -2.10
C ASP A 105 23.37 7.97 -1.85
N GLU A 106 22.50 7.95 -0.83
CA GLU A 106 21.66 6.79 -0.53
C GLU A 106 20.65 6.52 -1.65
N PHE A 107 20.28 7.55 -2.41
CA PHE A 107 19.38 7.42 -3.55
C PHE A 107 20.04 6.76 -4.76
N GLU A 108 21.36 6.87 -4.92
CA GLU A 108 22.06 6.33 -6.10
C GLU A 108 22.08 4.80 -6.14
N HIS A 109 21.92 4.16 -4.99
CA HIS A 109 21.92 2.69 -4.86
C HIS A 109 20.53 2.06 -4.95
N LEU A 110 19.48 2.88 -5.16
CA LEU A 110 18.11 2.40 -5.23
C LEU A 110 17.76 1.82 -6.60
N THR A 111 16.70 1.01 -6.63
CA THR A 111 16.18 0.38 -7.85
C THR A 111 15.81 1.45 -8.90
N PRO A 112 16.11 1.23 -10.19
CA PRO A 112 15.78 2.18 -11.25
C PRO A 112 14.28 2.53 -11.31
N LEU A 113 13.98 3.82 -11.52
CA LEU A 113 12.61 4.34 -11.57
C LEU A 113 11.75 3.63 -12.62
N CYS A 114 12.32 3.34 -13.79
CA CYS A 114 11.61 2.64 -14.85
C CYS A 114 11.10 1.27 -14.40
N ASP A 115 11.93 0.52 -13.69
CA ASP A 115 11.61 -0.86 -13.30
C ASP A 115 10.47 -0.88 -12.30
N ILE A 116 10.46 0.06 -11.34
CA ILE A 116 9.39 0.18 -10.33
C ILE A 116 8.05 0.56 -10.99
N LEU A 117 8.07 1.55 -11.89
CA LEU A 117 6.85 2.07 -12.49
C LEU A 117 6.25 1.13 -13.54
N GLU A 118 7.06 0.31 -14.20
CA GLU A 118 6.60 -0.60 -15.27
C GLU A 118 6.27 -2.02 -14.77
N SER A 119 6.90 -2.46 -13.68
CA SER A 119 6.65 -3.76 -13.03
C SER A 119 5.16 -4.11 -12.87
N PRO A 120 4.28 -3.24 -12.32
CA PRO A 120 2.88 -3.59 -12.11
C PRO A 120 2.07 -3.75 -13.41
N TYR A 121 2.57 -3.23 -14.55
CA TYR A 121 1.88 -3.27 -15.85
C TYR A 121 2.48 -4.27 -16.82
N SER A 122 3.53 -4.99 -16.43
CA SER A 122 4.15 -6.00 -17.27
C SER A 122 3.25 -7.24 -17.35
N ILE A 123 2.42 -7.31 -18.39
CA ILE A 123 1.57 -8.47 -18.66
C ILE A 123 2.48 -9.68 -18.88
N MET A 124 2.33 -10.73 -18.05
CA MET A 124 3.01 -11.99 -18.30
C MET A 124 2.62 -12.51 -19.68
N PRO A 125 3.57 -13.03 -20.48
CA PRO A 125 3.25 -13.60 -21.78
C PRO A 125 2.21 -14.71 -21.58
N ILE A 126 1.06 -14.58 -22.26
CA ILE A 126 0.06 -15.64 -22.33
C ILE A 126 0.80 -16.86 -22.91
N PRO A 127 0.87 -18.00 -22.18
CA PRO A 127 1.47 -19.19 -22.74
C PRO A 127 0.75 -19.51 -24.05
N PRO A 128 1.47 -19.87 -25.13
CA PRO A 128 0.83 -20.23 -26.38
C PRO A 128 -0.19 -21.32 -26.10
N GLN A 129 -1.47 -20.99 -26.32
CA GLN A 129 -2.55 -21.97 -26.23
C GLN A 129 -2.28 -22.97 -27.36
N THR A 130 -1.73 -24.14 -27.02
CA THR A 130 -1.73 -25.26 -27.95
C THR A 130 -3.19 -25.49 -28.36
N PRO A 131 -3.54 -25.46 -29.66
CA PRO A 131 -4.89 -25.79 -30.07
C PRO A 131 -5.20 -27.20 -29.55
N GLU A 132 -6.15 -27.27 -28.64
CA GLU A 132 -6.55 -28.46 -27.88
C GLU A 132 -7.38 -29.44 -28.75
N ASP A 133 -7.38 -29.25 -30.07
CA ASP A 133 -8.31 -29.86 -31.04
C ASP A 133 -7.69 -31.03 -31.84
N GLU A 134 -6.67 -31.68 -31.29
CA GLU A 134 -6.18 -32.98 -31.75
C GLU A 134 -6.12 -34.00 -30.59
N ALA A 135 -7.14 -33.98 -29.73
CA ALA A 135 -7.42 -35.11 -28.86
C ALA A 135 -7.98 -36.27 -29.70
N GLU A 136 -7.08 -37.10 -30.23
CA GLU A 136 -7.37 -38.43 -30.75
C GLU A 136 -8.24 -39.19 -29.71
N PRO A 137 -9.45 -39.68 -30.07
CA PRO A 137 -10.35 -40.26 -29.08
C PRO A 137 -9.76 -41.58 -28.56
N ALA A 138 -9.42 -41.59 -27.27
CA ALA A 138 -8.97 -42.79 -26.56
C ALA A 138 -9.99 -43.94 -26.71
N PRO A 139 -9.53 -45.19 -26.94
CA PRO A 139 -10.42 -46.33 -27.16
C PRO A 139 -11.27 -46.65 -25.90
N PRO A 140 -12.54 -47.07 -26.06
CA PRO A 140 -13.44 -47.28 -24.93
C PRO A 140 -13.03 -48.48 -24.08
N ALA A 141 -12.84 -48.26 -22.77
CA ALA A 141 -12.54 -49.29 -21.78
C ALA A 141 -13.68 -50.33 -21.64
N PRO A 142 -13.37 -51.62 -21.37
CA PRO A 142 -14.36 -52.69 -21.32
C PRO A 142 -15.23 -52.64 -20.06
N ARG A 143 -16.56 -52.59 -20.25
CA ARG A 143 -17.57 -52.63 -19.18
C ARG A 143 -17.58 -54.01 -18.48
N LYS A 144 -17.31 -54.06 -17.17
CA LYS A 144 -17.54 -55.25 -16.34
C LYS A 144 -19.05 -55.45 -16.14
N LYS A 145 -19.54 -56.66 -16.45
CA LYS A 145 -20.96 -57.05 -16.29
C LYS A 145 -21.31 -57.29 -14.82
N ALA A 146 -22.45 -56.76 -14.40
CA ALA A 146 -23.08 -57.01 -13.11
C ALA A 146 -23.64 -58.44 -13.02
N ALA A 147 -23.47 -59.09 -11.87
CA ALA A 147 -24.22 -60.28 -11.47
C ALA A 147 -24.79 -60.07 -10.06
N LYS A 148 -26.00 -60.61 -9.85
CA LYS A 148 -27.05 -60.14 -8.95
C LYS A 148 -27.50 -61.31 -8.08
N THR A 149 -27.53 -61.19 -6.74
CA THR A 149 -28.38 -62.08 -5.92
C THR A 149 -28.73 -61.51 -4.54
N ARG A 150 -30.04 -61.47 -4.25
CA ARG A 150 -30.72 -61.14 -2.98
C ARG A 150 -30.46 -62.23 -1.92
N THR A 151 -30.60 -61.91 -0.62
CA THR A 151 -31.64 -62.47 0.29
C THR A 151 -31.42 -62.11 1.78
N ARG A 152 -32.37 -61.33 2.35
CA ARG A 152 -33.07 -61.39 3.68
C ARG A 152 -32.30 -61.93 4.92
N ARG A 153 -32.40 -61.42 6.17
CA ARG A 153 -33.57 -60.96 6.97
C ARG A 153 -33.15 -60.50 8.39
N ARG A 154 -33.72 -59.36 8.89
CA ARG A 154 -34.02 -58.88 10.29
C ARG A 154 -32.90 -58.91 11.38
N GLN A 155 -32.80 -58.00 12.36
CA GLN A 155 -33.78 -57.44 13.33
C GLN A 155 -33.28 -56.08 13.90
N THR A 156 -34.17 -55.30 14.54
CA THR A 156 -33.94 -54.05 15.34
C THR A 156 -34.19 -54.33 16.84
N PRO A 157 -34.13 -53.34 17.78
CA PRO A 157 -33.01 -52.55 18.35
C PRO A 157 -32.93 -52.78 19.91
N PRO A 158 -32.19 -51.99 20.76
CA PRO A 158 -32.65 -50.68 21.26
C PRO A 158 -31.53 -49.64 21.61
N SER A 159 -31.99 -48.57 22.26
CA SER A 159 -31.46 -47.25 22.67
C SER A 159 -30.12 -47.16 23.42
N ASP A 160 -29.44 -46.00 23.29
CA ASP A 160 -29.32 -44.92 24.31
C ASP A 160 -28.14 -43.99 24.00
N GLY A 161 -28.27 -42.69 24.31
CA GLY A 161 -27.12 -41.76 24.31
C GLY A 161 -27.37 -40.33 23.82
N THR A 162 -28.22 -39.61 24.55
CA THR A 162 -28.06 -38.20 25.00
C THR A 162 -27.63 -37.11 23.99
N ALA A 163 -28.59 -36.25 23.66
CA ALA A 163 -28.38 -34.89 23.20
C ALA A 163 -27.98 -33.96 24.37
N SER A 164 -26.98 -33.11 24.15
CA SER A 164 -26.67 -31.95 25.00
C SER A 164 -27.13 -30.69 24.25
N ALA A 165 -28.12 -29.99 24.82
CA ALA A 165 -28.01 -28.66 25.45
C ALA A 165 -27.85 -27.54 24.42
N ASP A 166 -28.90 -26.81 24.03
CA ASP A 166 -29.64 -25.81 24.83
C ASP A 166 -28.73 -24.96 25.72
N ASN A 167 -28.44 -23.73 25.29
CA ASN A 167 -28.48 -22.60 26.21
C ASN A 167 -28.92 -21.32 25.50
N SER A 168 -30.20 -21.04 25.61
CA SER A 168 -30.78 -19.70 25.58
C SER A 168 -30.69 -19.07 26.98
N SER A 169 -30.12 -17.88 27.09
CA SER A 169 -30.37 -16.87 28.15
C SER A 169 -29.67 -15.59 27.67
N ASP A 170 -30.33 -14.50 27.30
CA ASP A 170 -31.30 -13.69 28.05
C ASP A 170 -30.68 -13.12 29.32
N ASP A 171 -30.27 -11.85 29.29
CA ASP A 171 -30.39 -10.88 30.40
C ASP A 171 -30.03 -9.47 29.85
N SER A 172 -31.01 -8.58 29.67
CA SER A 172 -31.36 -7.49 30.60
C SER A 172 -30.25 -6.41 30.66
N SER A 173 -30.40 -5.30 29.93
CA SER A 173 -31.11 -4.07 30.31
C SER A 173 -30.35 -3.19 31.31
N ASP A 174 -30.39 -1.90 31.00
CA ASP A 174 -30.24 -0.77 31.93
C ASP A 174 -28.84 -0.52 32.51
N ASP A 175 -28.26 0.64 32.22
CA ASP A 175 -28.42 1.75 33.16
C ASP A 175 -27.91 3.06 32.56
N SER A 176 -28.68 4.10 32.84
CA SER A 176 -28.45 5.48 32.48
C SER A 176 -27.39 6.07 33.42
N SER A 177 -26.51 6.92 32.89
CA SER A 177 -26.42 8.34 33.27
C SER A 177 -25.01 8.95 33.11
N PRO A 178 -24.93 10.28 33.00
CA PRO A 178 -23.74 11.04 32.62
C PRO A 178 -23.05 11.69 33.83
N ASP A 179 -22.02 12.49 33.51
CA ASP A 179 -21.38 13.53 34.30
C ASP A 179 -20.40 13.08 35.41
N THR A 180 -19.12 13.37 35.15
CA THR A 180 -18.27 13.99 36.18
C THR A 180 -17.28 14.93 35.50
N GLU A 181 -17.71 16.19 35.46
CA GLU A 181 -16.87 17.37 35.41
C GLU A 181 -15.89 17.36 36.60
N SER A 182 -14.60 17.62 36.36
CA SER A 182 -13.76 18.30 37.35
C SER A 182 -12.57 19.00 36.64
N PRO A 183 -12.32 20.27 36.97
CA PRO A 183 -11.33 21.12 36.32
C PRO A 183 -10.00 21.19 37.10
N ASP A 184 -9.06 21.93 36.49
CA ASP A 184 -7.95 22.66 37.12
C ASP A 184 -6.74 21.84 37.59
N ASN A 185 -5.64 21.94 36.81
CA ASN A 185 -4.34 22.10 37.44
C ASN A 185 -3.48 23.08 36.65
N THR A 186 -3.60 24.35 37.03
CA THR A 186 -2.58 25.38 36.82
C THR A 186 -1.40 25.12 37.77
N SER A 187 -0.21 24.80 37.24
CA SER A 187 1.03 25.20 37.91
C SER A 187 2.25 25.18 36.98
N PRO A 188 2.87 26.35 36.72
CA PRO A 188 4.25 26.44 36.25
C PRO A 188 5.19 26.63 37.46
N ALA A 189 6.28 25.87 37.51
CA ALA A 189 7.33 26.04 38.52
C ALA A 189 8.66 26.39 37.84
N ALA A 190 9.08 27.63 38.13
CA ALA A 190 10.43 28.18 38.31
C ALA A 190 11.61 27.66 37.45
#